data_AF-L0PDS8-F1
#
_entry.id   AF-L0PDS8-F1
#
_cell.length_a   1.000
_cell.length_b   1.000
_cell.length_c   1.000
_cell.angle_alpha   90.00
_cell.angle_beta   90.00
_cell.angle_gamma   90.00
#
_symmetry.space_group_name_H-M   'P 1'
#
loop_
_entity.id
_entity.type
_entity.pdbx_description
1 polymer ?
#
loop_
_entity_poly.entity_id
_entity_poly.type
_entity_poly.pdbx_seq_one_letter_code
_entity_poly.pdbx_strand_id
1 'polypeptide(L)'
;MSSLQGFTKPATARLWHEISAHNCVLGRLATVLARLLMGKHKPIYHPAADVGDYVVVTHCGLLRLDENKLNRVYMRHTGRPGGLKKWTMREWMERKGGSAVIRHAVAGMLPKNRLRERRLERLKCFEGAVHPYRKNIQRLWETSGQWTSVFHE
;
A
#
# COMPACT_ATOMS: atom_id res chain seq x y z
N MET A 1 23.63 -9.58 22.89
CA MET A 1 22.47 -9.21 23.76
C MET A 1 22.43 -7.72 24.09
N SER A 2 23.56 -7.04 24.34
CA SER A 2 23.61 -5.61 24.70
C SER A 2 22.90 -4.67 23.70
N SER A 3 23.00 -4.94 22.39
CA SER A 3 22.38 -4.10 21.33
C SER A 3 20.84 -4.03 21.36
N LEU A 4 20.16 -4.93 22.08
CA LEU A 4 18.70 -4.96 22.19
C LEU A 4 18.17 -4.34 23.49
N GLN A 5 19.04 -3.98 24.43
CA GLN A 5 18.65 -3.40 25.71
C GLN A 5 18.70 -1.86 25.60
N GLY A 6 17.56 -1.20 25.87
CA GLY A 6 17.49 0.26 25.83
C GLY A 6 16.08 0.81 25.56
N PHE A 7 15.99 2.10 25.27
CA PHE A 7 14.73 2.80 25.01
C PHE A 7 14.23 2.54 23.57
N THR A 8 13.33 1.57 23.40
CA THR A 8 12.85 1.08 22.08
C THR A 8 11.54 1.69 21.59
N LYS A 9 10.86 2.48 22.43
CA LYS A 9 9.58 3.15 22.10
C LYS A 9 9.62 3.98 20.80
N PRO A 10 10.62 4.85 20.56
CA PRO A 10 10.65 5.67 19.35
C PRO A 10 10.87 4.83 18.08
N ALA A 11 11.65 3.74 18.16
CA ALA A 11 11.85 2.84 17.04
C ALA A 11 10.55 2.11 16.64
N THR A 12 9.73 1.74 17.63
CA THR A 12 8.44 1.07 17.41
C THR A 12 7.30 2.05 17.06
N ALA A 13 7.50 3.35 17.25
CA ALA A 13 6.51 4.37 16.94
C ALA A 13 6.10 4.29 15.45
N ARG A 14 4.81 4.52 15.19
CA ARG A 14 4.25 4.46 13.83
C ARG A 14 4.28 5.84 13.21
N LEU A 15 5.03 5.96 12.13
CA LEU A 15 5.12 7.20 11.36
C LEU A 15 3.98 7.25 10.34
N TRP A 16 3.70 8.44 9.81
CA TRP A 16 2.76 8.65 8.71
C TRP A 16 3.53 9.10 7.47
N HIS A 17 3.42 8.31 6.41
CA HIS A 17 4.03 8.56 5.11
C HIS A 17 2.96 9.00 4.12
N GLU A 18 3.27 9.99 3.28
CA GLU A 18 2.45 10.37 2.12
C GLU A 18 3.17 10.04 0.82
N ILE A 19 2.51 9.35 -0.10
CA ILE A 19 3.05 8.96 -1.40
C ILE A 19 2.06 9.36 -2.50
N SER A 20 2.53 10.04 -3.55
CA SER A 20 1.73 10.30 -4.75
C SER A 20 1.79 9.12 -5.72
N ALA A 21 0.62 8.60 -6.11
CA ALA A 21 0.49 7.55 -7.11
C ALA A 21 0.59 8.06 -8.56
N HIS A 22 0.78 9.36 -8.77
CA HIS A 22 0.87 9.97 -10.09
C HIS A 22 2.00 9.33 -10.93
N ASN A 23 1.65 8.85 -12.12
CA ASN A 23 2.55 8.21 -13.09
C ASN A 23 3.33 6.98 -12.52
N CYS A 24 2.83 6.38 -11.44
CA CYS A 24 3.45 5.20 -10.83
C CYS A 24 2.96 3.91 -11.48
N VAL A 25 3.87 2.95 -11.64
CA VAL A 25 3.51 1.57 -12.02
C VAL A 25 2.90 0.86 -10.81
N LEU A 26 1.65 0.39 -10.93
CA LEU A 26 0.86 -0.23 -9.85
C LEU A 26 1.64 -1.28 -9.04
N GLY A 27 2.31 -2.21 -9.71
CA GLY A 27 3.03 -3.31 -9.03
C GLY A 27 4.20 -2.80 -8.18
N ARG A 28 5.01 -1.87 -8.72
CA ARG A 28 6.16 -1.30 -8.00
C ARG A 28 5.69 -0.49 -6.79
N LEU A 29 4.65 0.33 -6.98
CA LEU A 29 4.03 1.08 -5.90
C LEU A 29 3.53 0.13 -4.80
N ALA A 30 2.77 -0.92 -5.17
CA ALA A 30 2.23 -1.88 -4.21
C ALA A 30 3.31 -2.57 -3.38
N THR A 31 4.46 -2.90 -3.97
CA THR A 31 5.61 -3.51 -3.26
C THR A 31 6.18 -2.56 -2.21
N VAL A 32 6.38 -1.28 -2.55
CA VAL A 32 6.90 -0.29 -1.59
C VAL A 32 5.91 -0.05 -0.46
N LEU A 33 4.63 0.12 -0.79
CA LEU A 33 3.56 0.27 0.20
C LEU A 33 3.54 -0.93 1.16
N ALA A 34 3.62 -2.16 0.64
CA ALA A 34 3.66 -3.35 1.47
C ALA A 34 4.89 -3.40 2.38
N ARG A 35 6.07 -2.97 1.92
CA ARG A 35 7.30 -2.89 2.75
C ARG A 35 7.11 -1.95 3.94
N LEU A 36 6.53 -0.77 3.70
CA LEU A 36 6.23 0.22 4.74
C LEU A 36 5.18 -0.27 5.74
N LEU A 37 4.09 -0.87 5.24
CA LEU A 37 3.01 -1.41 6.08
C LEU A 37 3.46 -2.62 6.92
N MET A 38 4.44 -3.39 6.47
CA MET A 38 5.04 -4.46 7.26
C MET A 38 6.09 -3.94 8.26
N GLY A 39 6.67 -2.77 8.02
CA GLY A 39 7.77 -2.23 8.83
C GLY A 39 9.15 -2.76 8.43
N LYS A 40 9.28 -3.39 7.25
CA LYS A 40 10.55 -3.97 6.75
C LYS A 40 11.63 -2.93 6.43
N HIS A 41 11.30 -1.65 6.46
CA HIS A 41 12.25 -0.54 6.38
C HIS A 41 12.89 -0.19 7.72
N LYS A 42 12.34 -0.70 8.85
CA LYS A 42 12.91 -0.49 10.17
C LYS A 42 13.85 -1.64 10.52
N PRO A 43 15.04 -1.38 11.09
CA PRO A 43 15.98 -2.44 11.47
C PRO A 43 15.48 -3.32 12.62
N ILE A 44 14.48 -2.84 13.38
CA ILE A 44 13.80 -3.57 14.46
C ILE A 44 12.73 -4.57 13.97
N TYR A 45 12.60 -4.77 12.66
CA TYR A 45 11.57 -5.63 12.10
C TYR A 45 11.70 -7.08 12.59
N HIS A 46 10.60 -7.63 13.08
CA HIS A 46 10.46 -9.05 13.37
C HIS A 46 9.14 -9.56 12.79
N PRO A 47 9.09 -10.72 12.09
CA PRO A 47 7.88 -11.20 11.43
C PRO A 47 6.66 -11.37 12.34
N ALA A 48 6.87 -11.71 13.61
CA ALA A 48 5.83 -11.85 14.62
C ALA A 48 5.32 -10.51 15.18
N ALA A 49 6.12 -9.44 15.07
CA ALA A 49 5.77 -8.12 15.57
C ALA A 49 5.16 -7.24 14.47
N ASP A 50 4.23 -6.36 14.84
CA ASP A 50 3.57 -5.46 13.91
C ASP A 50 4.02 -4.01 14.10
N VAL A 51 5.20 -3.71 13.55
CA VAL A 51 5.93 -2.43 13.70
C VAL A 51 5.82 -1.51 12.47
N GLY A 52 4.89 -1.83 11.55
CA GLY A 52 4.66 -1.08 10.33
C GLY A 52 3.99 0.27 10.53
N ASP A 53 4.15 1.13 9.53
CA ASP A 53 3.74 2.54 9.56
C ASP A 53 2.38 2.78 8.88
N TYR A 54 1.85 4.00 9.02
CA TYR A 54 0.70 4.47 8.26
C TYR A 54 1.16 5.00 6.91
N VAL A 55 0.37 4.71 5.87
CA VAL A 55 0.68 5.18 4.51
C VAL A 55 -0.56 5.77 3.89
N VAL A 56 -0.45 7.04 3.50
CA VAL A 56 -1.43 7.79 2.75
C VAL A 56 -0.98 7.84 1.30
N VAL A 57 -1.86 7.44 0.39
CA VAL A 57 -1.63 7.47 -1.04
C VAL A 57 -2.59 8.47 -1.66
N THR A 58 -2.06 9.45 -2.38
CA THR A 58 -2.83 10.45 -3.13
C THR A 58 -2.75 10.18 -4.63
N HIS A 59 -3.61 10.83 -5.42
CA HIS A 59 -3.64 10.72 -6.88
C HIS A 59 -3.84 9.28 -7.39
N CYS A 60 -4.62 8.46 -6.67
CA CYS A 60 -4.80 7.05 -7.05
C CYS A 60 -5.43 6.85 -8.44
N GLY A 61 -6.16 7.85 -8.96
CA GLY A 61 -6.74 7.81 -10.31
C GLY A 61 -5.72 8.01 -11.43
N LEU A 62 -4.53 8.54 -11.13
CA LEU A 62 -3.49 8.92 -12.12
C LEU A 62 -2.35 7.89 -12.21
N LEU A 63 -2.67 6.62 -11.97
CA LEU A 63 -1.73 5.51 -12.09
C LEU A 63 -1.32 5.29 -13.55
N ARG A 64 -0.04 4.91 -13.74
CA ARG A 64 0.43 4.42 -15.04
C ARG A 64 0.05 2.95 -15.21
N LEU A 65 -0.94 2.70 -16.06
CA LEU A 65 -1.42 1.37 -16.40
C LEU A 65 -1.30 1.14 -17.90
N ASP A 66 -0.67 0.02 -18.26
CA ASP A 66 -0.60 -0.42 -19.65
C ASP A 66 -1.97 -1.00 -20.07
N GLU A 67 -2.31 -0.93 -21.36
CA GLU A 67 -3.62 -1.42 -21.86
C GLU A 67 -3.86 -2.89 -21.55
N ASN A 68 -2.82 -3.72 -21.65
CA ASN A 68 -2.87 -5.14 -21.28
C ASN A 68 -3.29 -5.34 -19.81
N LYS A 69 -2.93 -4.41 -18.91
CA LYS A 69 -3.33 -4.47 -17.50
C LYS A 69 -4.78 -4.01 -17.32
N LEU A 70 -5.21 -3.01 -18.09
CA LEU A 70 -6.59 -2.52 -18.06
C LEU A 70 -7.60 -3.59 -18.49
N ASN A 71 -7.22 -4.43 -19.44
CA ASN A 71 -8.04 -5.53 -19.96
C ASN A 71 -7.99 -6.79 -19.09
N ARG A 72 -7.20 -6.81 -18.00
CA ARG A 72 -7.11 -7.97 -17.12
C ARG A 72 -8.43 -8.18 -16.38
N VAL A 73 -8.95 -9.40 -16.45
CA VAL A 73 -10.21 -9.81 -15.80
C VAL A 73 -9.96 -10.20 -14.34
N TYR A 74 -10.72 -9.59 -13.44
CA TYR A 74 -10.79 -9.91 -12.02
C TYR A 74 -12.07 -10.69 -11.73
N MET A 75 -11.95 -11.76 -10.95
CA MET A 75 -13.06 -12.65 -10.64
C MET A 75 -13.30 -12.70 -9.13
N ARG A 76 -14.57 -12.70 -8.73
CA ARG A 76 -14.99 -12.95 -7.35
C ARG A 76 -16.19 -13.90 -7.36
N HIS A 77 -16.08 -14.97 -6.59
CA HIS A 77 -17.18 -15.92 -6.39
C HIS A 77 -17.78 -15.72 -5.01
N THR A 78 -19.11 -15.81 -4.89
CA THR A 78 -19.81 -15.70 -3.60
C THR A 78 -19.86 -17.00 -2.81
N GLY A 79 -19.57 -18.14 -3.45
CA GLY A 79 -19.68 -19.49 -2.87
C GLY A 79 -20.95 -20.23 -3.26
N ARG A 80 -21.94 -19.56 -3.87
CA ARG A 80 -23.18 -20.17 -4.38
C ARG A 80 -23.10 -20.43 -5.89
N PRO A 81 -23.75 -21.48 -6.43
CA PRO A 81 -23.83 -21.70 -7.89
C PRO A 81 -24.35 -20.46 -8.63
N GLY A 82 -23.72 -20.11 -9.76
CA GLY A 82 -24.03 -18.89 -10.53
C GLY A 82 -23.52 -17.58 -9.90
N GLY A 83 -22.85 -17.62 -8.75
CA GLY A 83 -22.37 -16.45 -8.02
C GLY A 83 -21.06 -15.85 -8.52
N LEU A 84 -20.61 -16.21 -9.73
CA LEU A 84 -19.37 -15.72 -10.31
C LEU A 84 -19.56 -14.31 -10.87
N LYS A 85 -18.81 -13.35 -10.34
CA LYS A 85 -18.76 -11.99 -10.87
C LYS A 85 -17.39 -11.74 -11.49
N LYS A 86 -17.37 -11.22 -12.71
CA LYS A 86 -16.18 -10.88 -13.47
C LYS A 86 -16.24 -9.42 -13.86
N TRP A 87 -15.11 -8.73 -13.78
CA TRP A 87 -14.96 -7.35 -14.25
C TRP A 87 -13.56 -7.14 -14.81
N THR A 88 -13.42 -6.29 -15.82
CA THR A 88 -12.10 -5.81 -16.23
C THR A 88 -11.52 -4.84 -15.20
N MET A 89 -10.20 -4.61 -15.22
CA MET A 89 -9.59 -3.59 -14.36
C MET A 89 -10.18 -2.21 -14.64
N ARG A 90 -10.44 -1.90 -15.92
CA ARG A 90 -11.09 -0.66 -16.36
C ARG A 90 -12.45 -0.46 -15.67
N GLU A 91 -13.36 -1.41 -15.83
CA GLU A 91 -14.69 -1.37 -15.19
C GLU A 91 -14.58 -1.26 -13.67
N TRP A 92 -13.59 -1.93 -13.08
CA TRP A 92 -13.41 -1.88 -11.64
C TRP A 92 -12.92 -0.50 -11.16
N MET A 93 -11.99 0.12 -11.88
CA MET A 93 -11.54 1.49 -11.59
C MET A 93 -12.67 2.50 -11.76
N GLU A 94 -13.51 2.36 -12.79
CA GLU A 94 -14.67 3.24 -12.99
C GLU A 94 -15.66 3.14 -11.83
N ARG A 95 -15.91 1.92 -11.32
CA ARG A 95 -16.90 1.69 -10.26
C ARG A 95 -16.43 1.99 -8.85
N LYS A 96 -15.13 1.80 -8.57
CA LYS A 96 -14.58 1.86 -7.20
C LYS A 96 -13.36 2.76 -7.05
N GLY A 97 -12.87 3.36 -8.14
CA GLY A 97 -11.67 4.19 -8.16
C GLY A 97 -10.35 3.40 -8.18
N GLY A 98 -9.26 4.11 -8.47
CA GLY A 98 -7.91 3.55 -8.44
C GLY A 98 -7.46 3.17 -7.03
N SER A 99 -8.02 3.82 -6.01
CA SER A 99 -7.80 3.52 -4.59
C SER A 99 -8.12 2.06 -4.25
N ALA A 100 -9.23 1.52 -4.75
CA ALA A 100 -9.62 0.13 -4.55
C ALA A 100 -8.66 -0.85 -5.23
N VAL A 101 -8.16 -0.49 -6.41
CA VAL A 101 -7.18 -1.30 -7.16
C VAL A 101 -5.84 -1.36 -6.43
N ILE A 102 -5.33 -0.22 -5.96
CA ILE A 102 -4.10 -0.17 -5.14
C ILE A 102 -4.29 -0.98 -3.87
N ARG A 103 -5.39 -0.78 -3.16
CA ARG A 103 -5.68 -1.51 -1.91
C ARG A 103 -5.67 -3.02 -2.14
N HIS A 104 -6.26 -3.48 -3.24
CA HIS A 104 -6.25 -4.91 -3.58
C HIS A 104 -4.86 -5.42 -3.96
N ALA A 105 -4.11 -4.67 -4.76
CA ALA A 105 -2.74 -5.03 -5.13
C ALA A 105 -1.86 -5.18 -3.87
N VAL A 106 -1.92 -4.20 -2.96
CA VAL A 106 -1.21 -4.25 -1.67
C VAL A 106 -1.69 -5.40 -0.80
N ALA A 107 -2.99 -5.65 -0.74
CA ALA A 107 -3.54 -6.79 0.00
C ALA A 107 -3.03 -8.15 -0.52
N GLY A 108 -2.69 -8.25 -1.80
CA GLY A 108 -2.03 -9.41 -2.39
C GLY A 108 -0.55 -9.56 -1.99
N MET A 109 0.15 -8.46 -1.73
CA MET A 109 1.56 -8.42 -1.33
C MET A 109 1.78 -8.67 0.16
N LEU A 110 0.75 -8.53 0.99
CA LEU A 110 0.81 -8.79 2.43
C LEU A 110 0.72 -10.29 2.74
N PRO A 111 1.47 -10.78 3.75
CA PRO A 111 1.42 -12.18 4.16
C PRO A 111 0.02 -12.55 4.66
N LYS A 112 -0.45 -13.75 4.31
CA LYS A 112 -1.80 -14.25 4.65
C LYS A 112 -1.85 -14.71 6.11
N ASN A 113 -2.00 -13.76 7.03
CA ASN A 113 -2.12 -14.01 8.47
C ASN A 113 -3.08 -13.01 9.14
N ARG A 114 -3.27 -13.14 10.47
CA ARG A 114 -4.14 -12.25 11.27
C ARG A 114 -3.70 -10.77 11.29
N LEU A 115 -2.44 -10.48 10.98
CA LEU A 115 -1.92 -9.10 10.91
C LEU A 115 -2.25 -8.42 9.58
N ARG A 116 -2.66 -9.19 8.56
CA ARG A 116 -2.91 -8.68 7.20
C ARG A 116 -3.96 -7.58 7.18
N GLU A 117 -5.09 -7.79 7.84
CA GLU A 117 -6.20 -6.83 7.87
C GLU A 117 -5.79 -5.54 8.58
N ARG A 118 -5.17 -5.66 9.77
CA ARG A 118 -4.63 -4.53 10.52
C ARG A 118 -3.61 -3.71 9.73
N ARG A 119 -2.72 -4.38 9.00
CA ARG A 119 -1.75 -3.71 8.11
C ARG A 119 -2.46 -3.01 6.95
N LEU A 120 -3.45 -3.64 6.35
CA LEU A 120 -4.22 -3.06 5.23
C LEU A 120 -5.10 -1.87 5.67
N GLU A 121 -5.60 -1.86 6.91
CA GLU A 121 -6.36 -0.74 7.48
C GLU A 121 -5.52 0.54 7.61
N ARG A 122 -4.20 0.42 7.80
CA ARG A 122 -3.27 1.56 7.87
C ARG A 122 -3.02 2.20 6.51
N LEU A 123 -3.30 1.50 5.42
CA LEU A 123 -3.25 2.06 4.07
C LEU A 123 -4.50 2.92 3.84
N LYS A 124 -4.28 4.21 3.59
CA LYS A 124 -5.30 5.19 3.25
C LYS A 124 -5.08 5.64 1.81
N CYS A 125 -6.05 5.40 0.92
CA CYS A 125 -5.92 5.74 -0.49
C CYS A 125 -6.99 6.77 -0.88
N PHE A 126 -6.58 7.79 -1.63
CA PHE A 126 -7.43 8.87 -2.09
C PHE A 126 -7.23 9.11 -3.59
N GLU A 127 -8.33 9.32 -4.32
CA GLU A 127 -8.25 9.57 -5.77
C GLU A 127 -7.56 10.91 -6.08
N GLY A 128 -7.78 11.93 -5.25
CA GLY A 128 -7.20 13.26 -5.40
C GLY A 128 -6.06 13.55 -4.41
N ALA A 129 -5.64 14.82 -4.38
CA ALA A 129 -4.59 15.32 -3.47
C ALA A 129 -5.09 15.57 -2.03
N VAL A 130 -6.38 15.85 -1.86
CA VAL A 130 -6.93 16.30 -0.58
C VAL A 130 -7.30 15.11 0.30
N HIS A 131 -6.86 15.13 1.56
CA HIS A 131 -7.19 14.12 2.56
C HIS A 131 -7.13 14.67 3.99
N PRO A 132 -7.81 14.05 4.99
CA PRO A 132 -7.91 14.59 6.35
C PRO A 132 -6.63 14.44 7.17
N TYR A 133 -5.73 13.54 6.77
CA TYR A 133 -4.52 13.19 7.54
C TYR A 133 -3.34 14.16 7.39
N ARG A 134 -3.53 15.32 6.75
CA ARG A 134 -2.43 16.24 6.41
C ARG A 134 -1.57 16.67 7.60
N LYS A 135 -2.20 16.88 8.76
CA LYS A 135 -1.51 17.28 10.01
C LYS A 135 -0.65 16.16 10.63
N ASN A 136 -0.92 14.90 10.29
CA ASN A 136 -0.25 13.76 10.90
C ASN A 136 1.00 13.34 10.12
N ILE A 137 1.13 13.77 8.87
CA ILE A 137 2.21 13.35 7.98
C ILE A 137 3.55 13.87 8.49
N GLN A 138 4.51 12.95 8.56
CA GLN A 138 5.89 13.26 8.98
C GLN A 138 6.86 13.15 7.81
N ARG A 139 6.57 12.31 6.82
CA ARG A 139 7.43 12.10 5.65
C ARG A 139 6.61 12.13 4.36
N LEU A 140 6.99 13.02 3.46
CA LEU A 140 6.46 13.09 2.11
C LEU A 140 7.45 12.40 1.16
N TRP A 141 6.91 11.59 0.27
CA TRP A 141 7.67 10.91 -0.77
C TRP A 141 7.29 11.51 -2.12
N GLU A 142 8.18 12.31 -2.69
CA GLU A 142 7.99 12.88 -4.02
C GLU A 142 8.42 11.86 -5.09
N THR A 143 7.49 11.52 -5.98
CA THR A 143 7.68 10.52 -7.04
C THR A 143 8.47 11.08 -8.24
N SER A 144 9.30 12.10 -8.07
CA SER A 144 10.14 12.64 -9.14
C SER A 144 11.45 11.85 -9.26
N GLY A 145 11.38 10.69 -9.90
CA GLY A 145 12.53 10.15 -10.66
C GLY A 145 13.58 9.31 -9.94
N GLN A 146 13.53 9.07 -8.62
CA GLN A 146 14.55 8.26 -7.93
C GLN A 146 13.94 7.29 -6.91
N TRP A 147 13.37 6.18 -7.39
CA TRP A 147 12.83 5.12 -6.50
C TRP A 147 13.83 3.99 -6.20
N THR A 148 14.93 3.92 -6.95
CA THR A 148 15.89 2.81 -6.86
C THR A 148 16.96 3.01 -5.79
N SER A 149 17.27 4.24 -5.37
CA SER A 149 18.36 4.49 -4.42
C SER A 149 17.95 4.35 -2.94
N VAL A 150 16.69 4.58 -2.57
CA VAL A 150 16.29 4.69 -1.15
C VAL A 150 15.95 3.33 -0.48
N PHE A 151 15.82 2.26 -1.26
CA PHE A 151 15.40 0.93 -0.75
C PHE A 151 16.33 -0.22 -1.14
N HIS A 152 17.46 0.07 -1.79
CA HIS A 152 18.54 -0.88 -2.19
C HIS A 152 19.84 -0.69 -1.38
N GLU A 153 19.71 -0.18 -0.16
CA GLU A 153 20.71 -0.36 0.90
C GLU A 153 20.16 -1.32 1.96
#